data_AF-A0A9X2FT38-F1
#
_entry.id   AF-A0A9X2FT38-F1
#
_cell.length_a   1.000
_cell.length_b   1.000
_cell.length_c   1.000
_cell.angle_alpha   90.00
_cell.angle_beta   90.00
_cell.angle_gamma   90.00
#
_symmetry.space_group_name_H-M   'P 1'
#
loop_
_entity.id
_entity.type
_entity.pdbx_description
1 polymer ?
#
loop_
_entity_poly.entity_id
_entity_poly.type
_entity_poly.pdbx_seq_one_letter_code
_entity_poly.pdbx_strand_id
1 'polypeptide(L)'
;MEVTRRGAGGGAMLARPAVEIGVGDVVRLLEKDHALVECFSPDGACCVTPVCRLKGKLHAAEMAFLAELDRSTLADIALPAPVPVGV
;
A
#
# COMPACT_ATOMS: atom_id res chain seq x y z
N MET A 1 2.06 -12.24 1.34
CA MET A 1 0.59 -12.13 1.53
C MET A 1 -0.18 -12.96 0.51
N GLU A 2 0.44 -13.97 -0.11
CA GLU A 2 -0.18 -14.76 -1.18
C GLU A 2 0.37 -16.19 -1.15
N VAL A 3 -0.46 -17.16 -1.55
CA VAL A 3 -0.06 -18.53 -1.89
C VAL A 3 -0.30 -18.71 -3.39
N THR A 4 0.75 -19.10 -4.11
CA THR A 4 0.67 -19.36 -5.56
C THR A 4 0.62 -20.85 -5.84
N ARG A 5 -0.30 -21.27 -6.70
CA ARG A 5 -0.32 -22.62 -7.27
C ARG A 5 0.04 -22.54 -8.76
N ARG A 6 1.06 -23.31 -9.17
CA ARG A 6 1.50 -23.41 -10.57
C ARG A 6 0.76 -24.54 -11.30
N GLY A 7 0.71 -24.45 -12.64
CA GLY A 7 0.07 -25.44 -13.53
C GLY A 7 -1.29 -24.98 -14.07
N ALA A 8 -1.91 -25.80 -14.93
CA ALA A 8 -3.25 -25.54 -15.44
C ALA A 8 -4.28 -25.52 -14.29
N GLY A 9 -5.09 -24.46 -14.21
CA GLY A 9 -5.97 -24.21 -13.06
C GLY A 9 -5.23 -23.69 -11.81
N GLY A 10 -4.01 -23.18 -11.98
CA GLY A 10 -3.26 -22.46 -10.96
C GLY A 10 -3.75 -21.02 -10.75
N GLY A 11 -3.16 -20.32 -9.81
CA GLY A 11 -3.52 -18.95 -9.46
C GLY A 11 -2.94 -18.48 -8.14
N ALA A 12 -3.32 -17.26 -7.77
CA ALA A 12 -2.98 -16.60 -6.52
C ALA A 12 -4.17 -16.68 -5.55
N MET A 13 -3.90 -16.94 -4.28
CA MET A 13 -4.88 -16.82 -3.20
C MET A 13 -4.26 -16.06 -2.04
N LEU A 14 -5.09 -15.36 -1.26
CA LEU A 14 -4.62 -14.72 -0.03
C LEU A 14 -4.05 -15.77 0.94
N ALA A 15 -2.87 -15.51 1.48
CA ALA A 15 -2.21 -16.43 2.42
C ALA A 15 -2.86 -16.45 3.81
N ARG A 16 -3.74 -15.49 4.11
CA ARG A 16 -4.48 -15.36 5.36
C ARG A 16 -5.85 -14.70 5.09
N PRO A 17 -6.81 -14.76 6.02
CA PRO A 17 -8.11 -14.11 5.86
C PRO A 17 -8.01 -12.62 5.54
N ALA A 18 -8.88 -12.10 4.68
CA ALA A 18 -8.87 -10.69 4.26
C ALA A 18 -9.06 -9.70 5.43
N VAL A 19 -9.78 -10.11 6.48
CA VAL A 19 -9.97 -9.34 7.73
C VAL A 19 -8.68 -9.19 8.55
N GLU A 20 -7.64 -9.97 8.25
CA GLU A 20 -6.33 -9.88 8.92
C GLU A 20 -5.30 -9.12 8.06
N ILE A 21 -5.70 -8.60 6.90
CA ILE A 21 -4.81 -7.88 5.98
C ILE A 21 -5.16 -6.40 6.01
N GLY A 22 -4.37 -5.59 6.72
CA GLY A 22 -4.50 -4.14 6.73
C GLY A 22 -4.17 -3.52 5.38
N VAL A 23 -4.96 -2.54 4.93
CA VAL A 23 -4.71 -1.80 3.68
C VAL A 23 -3.40 -1.01 3.78
N GLY A 24 -3.16 -0.36 4.92
CA GLY A 24 -1.90 0.35 5.17
C GLY A 24 -0.67 -0.57 5.10
N ASP A 25 -0.77 -1.83 5.53
CA ASP A 25 0.34 -2.79 5.41
C ASP A 25 0.64 -3.12 3.94
N VAL A 26 -0.41 -3.29 3.13
CA VAL A 26 -0.27 -3.58 1.69
C VAL A 26 0.39 -2.41 0.99
N VAL A 27 -0.07 -1.17 1.24
CA VAL A 27 0.50 0.03 0.63
C VAL A 27 1.97 0.19 1.03
N ARG A 28 2.32 0.04 2.32
CA ARG A 28 3.74 0.12 2.74
C ARG A 28 4.62 -0.96 2.14
N LEU A 29 4.08 -2.15 1.90
CA LEU A 29 4.83 -3.25 1.29
C LEU A 29 5.14 -2.96 -0.19
N LEU A 30 4.16 -2.40 -0.92
CA LEU A 30 4.29 -2.13 -2.35
C LEU A 30 5.07 -0.83 -2.63
N GLU A 31 4.92 0.20 -1.79
CA GLU A 31 5.53 1.51 -1.97
C GLU A 31 6.81 1.70 -1.16
N LYS A 32 7.36 0.64 -0.55
CA LYS A 32 8.54 0.71 0.34
C LYS A 32 9.72 1.46 -0.29
N ASP A 33 9.90 1.30 -1.60
CA ASP A 33 11.01 1.88 -2.35
C ASP A 33 10.59 3.13 -3.16
N HIS A 34 9.37 3.61 -2.95
CA HIS A 34 8.78 4.77 -3.64
C HIS A 34 8.65 5.95 -2.68
N ALA A 35 9.72 6.74 -2.59
CA ALA A 35 9.70 7.98 -1.83
C ALA A 35 8.71 8.99 -2.43
N LEU A 36 7.81 9.55 -1.61
CA LEU A 36 6.82 10.56 -2.04
C LEU A 36 7.45 11.75 -2.77
N VAL A 37 8.64 12.16 -2.32
CA VAL A 37 9.48 13.16 -2.98
C VAL A 37 10.93 12.67 -2.96
N GLU A 38 11.71 13.10 -3.94
CA GLU A 38 13.13 12.71 -4.06
C GLU A 38 13.89 12.87 -2.74
N CYS A 39 13.69 14.00 -2.04
CA CYS A 39 14.40 14.30 -0.79
C CYS A 39 13.99 13.48 0.44
N PHE A 40 13.06 12.52 0.29
CA PHE A 40 12.75 11.49 1.28
C PHE A 40 13.55 10.20 1.03
N SER A 41 14.04 9.98 -0.20
CA SER A 41 14.89 8.84 -0.51
C SER A 41 16.23 8.92 0.25
N PRO A 42 16.81 7.80 0.72
CA PRO A 42 18.14 7.78 1.34
C PRO A 42 19.24 8.40 0.46
N ASP A 43 19.14 8.19 -0.86
CA ASP A 43 20.08 8.70 -1.86
C ASP A 43 19.61 10.02 -2.48
N GLY A 44 18.49 10.57 -2.00
CA GLY A 44 17.87 11.77 -2.54
C GLY A 44 18.62 13.05 -2.19
N ALA A 45 18.78 13.94 -3.17
CA ALA A 45 19.41 15.24 -2.95
C ALA A 45 18.40 16.36 -3.24
N CYS A 46 18.35 17.36 -2.36
CA CYS A 46 17.59 18.58 -2.63
C CYS A 46 18.38 19.79 -2.13
N CYS A 47 18.75 20.67 -3.06
CA CYS A 47 19.64 21.81 -2.80
C CYS A 47 19.11 22.80 -1.75
N VAL A 48 17.79 22.82 -1.52
CA VAL A 48 17.14 23.69 -0.52
C VAL A 48 16.85 23.00 0.81
N THR A 49 17.23 21.73 1.00
CA THR A 49 16.95 20.96 2.23
C THR A 49 17.25 21.72 3.53
N PRO A 50 18.39 22.44 3.67
CA PRO A 50 18.71 23.16 4.91
C PRO A 50 17.69 24.26 5.31
N VAL A 51 16.94 24.80 4.34
CA VAL A 51 15.97 25.88 4.55
C VAL A 51 14.54 25.48 4.17
N CYS A 52 14.33 24.22 3.78
CA CYS A 52 13.06 23.73 3.25
C CYS A 52 12.01 23.62 4.36
N ARG A 53 10.99 24.48 4.30
CA ARG A 53 9.83 24.43 5.22
C ARG A 53 8.75 23.43 4.79
N LEU A 54 8.88 22.86 3.59
CA LEU A 54 7.90 21.94 2.99
C LEU A 54 8.12 20.48 3.41
N LYS A 55 9.38 20.06 3.60
CA LYS A 55 9.75 18.65 3.88
C LYS A 55 8.93 18.04 5.02
N GLY A 56 8.87 18.74 6.16
CA GLY A 56 8.11 18.28 7.33
C GLY A 56 6.58 18.28 7.11
N LYS A 57 6.04 19.19 6.30
CA LYS A 57 4.60 19.23 5.96
C LYS A 57 4.21 18.03 5.11
N LEU A 58 5.04 17.69 4.12
CA LEU A 58 4.82 16.51 3.27
C LEU A 58 4.94 15.22 4.08
N HIS A 59 5.92 15.12 4.99
CA HIS A 59 6.06 13.93 5.83
C HIS A 59 4.87 13.77 6.76
N ALA A 60 4.38 14.85 7.36
CA ALA A 60 3.16 14.80 8.18
C ALA A 60 1.93 14.36 7.36
N ALA A 61 1.80 14.83 6.11
CA ALA A 61 0.70 14.43 5.22
C ALA A 61 0.77 12.96 4.83
N GLU A 62 1.96 12.45 4.49
CA GLU A 62 2.22 11.04 4.20
C GLU A 62 1.85 10.15 5.39
N MET A 63 2.28 10.52 6.60
CA MET A 63 1.96 9.78 7.82
C MET A 63 0.46 9.79 8.12
N ALA A 64 -0.23 10.92 7.90
CA ALA A 64 -1.68 11.02 8.09
C ALA A 64 -2.46 10.15 7.09
N PHE A 65 -2.01 10.13 5.82
CA PHE A 65 -2.59 9.26 4.80
C PHE A 65 -2.45 7.78 5.16
N LEU A 66 -1.24 7.34 5.52
CA LEU A 66 -0.99 5.96 5.93
C LEU A 66 -1.77 5.58 7.20
N ALA A 67 -1.86 6.48 8.18
CA ALA A 67 -2.62 6.25 9.40
C ALA A 67 -4.13 6.07 9.14
N GLU A 68 -4.69 6.75 8.13
CA GLU A 68 -6.08 6.50 7.74
C GLU A 68 -6.25 5.12 7.09
N LEU A 69 -5.29 4.69 6.25
CA LEU A 69 -5.32 3.37 5.64
C LEU A 69 -5.12 2.22 6.63
N ASP A 70 -4.43 2.46 7.76
CA ASP A 70 -4.26 1.48 8.83
C ASP A 70 -5.57 1.10 9.53
N ARG A 71 -6.63 1.89 9.32
CA ARG A 71 -7.94 1.68 9.94
C ARG A 71 -8.83 0.70 9.17
N SER A 72 -8.38 0.25 8.00
CA SER A 72 -9.15 -0.60 7.10
C SER A 72 -8.40 -1.89 6.77
N THR A 73 -9.14 -2.95 6.56
CA THR A 73 -8.66 -4.25 6.08
C THR A 73 -9.08 -4.47 4.62
N LEU A 74 -8.50 -5.47 3.94
CA LEU A 74 -8.93 -5.84 2.59
C LEU A 74 -10.40 -6.27 2.56
N ALA A 75 -10.92 -6.83 3.65
CA ALA A 75 -12.33 -7.20 3.75
C ALA A 75 -13.26 -5.97 3.73
N ASP A 76 -12.86 -4.86 4.34
CA ASP A 76 -13.67 -3.64 4.45
C ASP A 76 -13.86 -2.94 3.10
N ILE A 77 -12.90 -3.11 2.18
CA ILE A 77 -12.90 -2.46 0.86
C ILE A 77 -13.21 -3.43 -0.29
N ALA A 78 -13.42 -4.72 0.01
CA ALA A 78 -13.74 -5.72 -1.00
C ALA A 78 -15.11 -5.44 -1.62
N LEU A 79 -15.18 -5.48 -2.95
CA LEU A 79 -16.46 -5.44 -3.65
C LEU A 79 -17.23 -6.75 -3.39
N PRO A 80 -18.58 -6.70 -3.44
CA PRO A 80 -19.38 -7.92 -3.48
C PRO A 80 -18.90 -8.82 -4.62
N ALA A 81 -19.02 -10.14 -4.44
CA ALA A 81 -18.69 -11.09 -5.49
C ALA A 81 -19.45 -10.71 -6.78
N PRO A 82 -18.76 -10.69 -7.95
CA PRO A 82 -19.43 -10.46 -9.21
C PRO A 82 -20.58 -11.47 -9.37
N VAL A 83 -21.77 -10.99 -9.75
CA VAL A 83 -22.85 -11.89 -10.15
C VAL A 83 -22.35 -12.70 -11.34
N PRO A 84 -22.40 -14.06 -11.30
CA PRO A 84 -22.00 -14.86 -12.45
C PRO A 84 -22.84 -14.44 -13.64
N VAL A 85 -22.20 -13.89 -14.68
CA VAL A 85 -22.86 -13.72 -15.98
C VAL A 85 -22.99 -15.14 -16.52
N GLY A 86 -24.20 -15.70 -16.45
CA GLY A 86 -24.49 -17.07 -16.86
C GLY A 86 -23.95 -17.36 -18.25
N VAL A 87 -23.23 -18.47 -18.37
CA VAL A 87 -23.00 -19.18 -19.63
C VAL A 87 -24.10 -20.21 -19.79
#